data_AF-A0A9W9IPK7-F1
#
_entry.id   AF-A0A9W9IPK7-F1
#
_cell.length_a   1.000
_cell.length_b   1.000
_cell.length_c   1.000
_cell.angle_alpha   90.00
_cell.angle_beta   90.00
_cell.angle_gamma   90.00
#
_symmetry.space_group_name_H-M   'P 1'
#
loop_
_entity.id
_entity.type
_entity.pdbx_description
1 polymer ?
#
loop_
_entity_poly.entity_id
_entity_poly.type
_entity_poly.pdbx_seq_one_letter_code
_entity_poly.pdbx_strand_id
1 'polypeptide(L)'
;MISGLGMAFDSTFPVFLHHPKQDLSHNPDVKLPFKFTSGFGVDAQTIGIYYSIIGVFGMLIQFICFPPLAKRYGVLNCFKIASLVLPAIYFITPFLVLVPEPARIPAVLLLMLAKLGGTTFGIPCCTILLTNSASSMSVLATLNGVGTSFSAIGRGLFPALIGAAFSWGLEMGSVAFAWWLLAALAALSVIPGYYIVEQEGPSRDEVEYEEPESGPNGYGATDPSRGATSN
;
A
#
# COMPACT_ATOMS: atom_id res chain seq x y z
N MET A 1 -3.29 4.04 5.66
CA MET A 1 -4.12 4.49 4.51
C MET A 1 -3.64 3.93 3.17
N ILE A 2 -2.38 4.12 2.77
CA ILE A 2 -1.81 3.62 1.49
C ILE A 2 -2.16 2.14 1.22
N SER A 3 -1.97 1.26 2.21
CA SER A 3 -2.28 -0.17 2.05
C SER A 3 -3.78 -0.43 1.80
N GLY A 4 -4.68 0.25 2.50
CA GLY A 4 -6.12 0.04 2.35
C GLY A 4 -6.66 0.56 1.01
N LEU A 5 -6.22 1.73 0.57
CA LEU A 5 -6.57 2.29 -0.75
C LEU A 5 -6.00 1.44 -1.89
N GLY A 6 -4.78 0.92 -1.71
CA GLY A 6 -4.18 -0.05 -2.62
C GLY A 6 -5.02 -1.32 -2.78
N MET A 7 -5.57 -1.86 -1.69
CA MET A 7 -6.44 -3.03 -1.77
C MET A 7 -7.81 -2.73 -2.37
N ALA A 8 -8.35 -1.54 -2.14
CA ALA A 8 -9.60 -1.12 -2.80
C ALA A 8 -9.44 -1.03 -4.32
N PHE A 9 -8.27 -0.57 -4.78
CA PHE A 9 -7.89 -0.67 -6.19
C PHE A 9 -7.83 -2.13 -6.63
N ASP A 10 -7.09 -2.98 -5.92
CA ASP A 10 -6.85 -4.38 -6.32
C ASP A 10 -8.13 -5.23 -6.32
N SER A 11 -9.13 -4.90 -5.51
CA SER A 11 -10.43 -5.58 -5.52
C SER A 11 -11.35 -5.10 -6.65
N THR A 12 -11.26 -3.82 -7.02
CA THR A 12 -12.18 -3.18 -7.98
C THR A 12 -11.67 -3.27 -9.42
N PHE A 13 -10.35 -3.20 -9.61
CA PHE A 13 -9.73 -3.19 -10.93
C PHE A 13 -9.99 -4.45 -11.75
N PRO A 14 -9.92 -5.68 -11.21
CA PRO A 14 -10.33 -6.90 -11.92
C PRO A 14 -11.78 -6.85 -12.39
N VAL A 15 -12.69 -6.35 -11.54
CA VAL A 15 -14.12 -6.23 -11.85
C VAL A 15 -14.33 -5.25 -13.01
N PHE A 16 -13.61 -4.13 -12.98
CA PHE A 16 -13.59 -3.17 -14.08
C PHE A 16 -13.02 -3.76 -15.38
N LEU A 17 -11.93 -4.52 -15.31
CA LEU A 17 -11.36 -5.19 -16.48
C LEU A 17 -12.31 -6.21 -17.09
N HIS A 18 -13.04 -6.94 -16.25
CA HIS A 18 -13.99 -7.96 -16.66
C HIS A 18 -15.30 -7.39 -17.20
N HIS A 19 -15.69 -6.18 -16.77
CA HIS A 19 -16.96 -5.57 -17.17
C HIS A 19 -17.09 -5.49 -18.71
N PRO A 20 -18.28 -5.77 -19.28
CA PRO A 20 -18.47 -5.85 -20.73
C PRO A 20 -18.06 -4.57 -21.46
N LYS A 21 -17.56 -4.75 -22.69
CA LYS A 21 -17.22 -3.65 -23.59
C LYS A 21 -18.53 -3.01 -24.09
N GLN A 22 -18.64 -1.70 -23.95
CA GLN A 22 -19.75 -0.91 -24.51
C GLN A 22 -19.30 -0.27 -25.83
N ASP A 23 -20.21 -0.12 -26.80
CA ASP A 23 -19.94 0.73 -27.96
C ASP A 23 -19.91 2.20 -27.53
N LEU A 24 -18.74 2.83 -27.67
CA LEU A 24 -18.49 4.21 -27.26
C LEU A 24 -18.88 5.24 -28.33
N SER A 25 -19.09 4.80 -29.58
CA SER A 25 -19.27 5.70 -30.73
C SER A 25 -20.73 5.82 -31.19
N HIS A 26 -21.53 4.75 -31.06
CA HIS A 26 -22.91 4.71 -31.57
C HIS A 26 -23.98 4.60 -30.47
N ASN A 27 -23.61 4.72 -29.20
CA ASN A 27 -24.54 4.56 -28.09
C ASN A 27 -25.01 5.92 -27.53
N PRO A 28 -26.32 6.25 -27.58
CA PRO A 28 -26.86 7.52 -27.11
C PRO A 28 -26.73 7.72 -25.59
N ASP A 29 -26.51 6.65 -24.82
CA ASP A 29 -26.31 6.71 -23.37
C ASP A 29 -24.87 7.08 -22.96
N VAL A 30 -23.95 7.15 -23.93
CA VAL A 30 -22.54 7.53 -23.73
C VAL A 30 -22.34 9.02 -23.97
N LYS A 31 -21.81 9.73 -22.97
CA LYS A 31 -21.31 11.11 -23.09
C LYS A 31 -19.88 11.18 -22.57
N LEU A 32 -18.92 11.01 -23.47
CA LEU A 32 -17.50 11.11 -23.14
C LEU A 32 -17.13 12.54 -22.66
N PRO A 33 -16.14 12.69 -21.77
CA PRO A 33 -15.34 11.65 -21.13
C PRO A 33 -15.90 11.19 -19.76
N PHE A 34 -17.12 11.57 -19.39
CA PHE A 34 -17.59 11.46 -17.99
C PHE A 34 -18.77 10.51 -17.77
N LYS A 35 -19.50 10.13 -18.82
CA LYS A 35 -20.64 9.20 -18.76
C LYS A 35 -20.42 8.04 -19.72
N PHE A 36 -19.87 6.95 -19.21
CA PHE A 36 -19.73 5.67 -19.88
C PHE A 36 -19.60 4.55 -18.84
N THR A 37 -20.01 3.34 -19.21
CA THR A 37 -19.85 2.15 -18.38
C THR A 37 -19.03 1.06 -19.05
N SER A 38 -18.21 1.37 -20.06
CA SER A 38 -17.39 0.35 -20.71
C SER A 38 -16.34 -0.24 -19.76
N GLY A 39 -16.16 -1.56 -19.82
CA GLY A 39 -14.94 -2.24 -19.39
C GLY A 39 -14.18 -2.80 -20.60
N PHE A 40 -13.39 -3.86 -20.37
CA PHE A 40 -12.61 -4.51 -21.43
C PHE A 40 -13.10 -5.92 -21.80
N GLY A 41 -14.03 -6.49 -21.03
CA GLY A 41 -14.50 -7.87 -21.23
C GLY A 41 -13.40 -8.91 -21.11
N VAL A 42 -12.34 -8.62 -20.35
CA VAL A 42 -11.19 -9.52 -20.19
C VAL A 42 -11.60 -10.68 -19.28
N ASP A 43 -11.25 -11.90 -19.67
CA ASP A 43 -11.54 -13.08 -18.88
C ASP A 43 -10.67 -13.14 -17.59
N ALA A 44 -11.13 -13.91 -16.61
CA ALA A 44 -10.46 -14.01 -15.31
C ALA A 44 -9.05 -14.63 -15.41
N GLN A 45 -8.80 -15.53 -16.37
CA GLN A 45 -7.50 -16.15 -16.55
C GLN A 45 -6.47 -15.12 -17.02
N THR A 46 -6.83 -14.30 -18.01
CA THR A 46 -5.98 -13.21 -18.50
C THR A 46 -5.70 -12.17 -17.42
N ILE A 47 -6.70 -11.81 -16.61
CA ILE A 47 -6.50 -10.93 -15.45
C ILE A 47 -5.49 -11.56 -14.47
N GLY A 48 -5.62 -12.86 -14.18
CA GLY A 48 -4.67 -13.60 -13.34
C GLY A 48 -3.24 -13.56 -13.88
N ILE A 49 -3.06 -13.65 -15.20
CA ILE A 49 -1.75 -13.51 -15.86
C ILE A 49 -1.18 -12.11 -15.65
N TYR A 50 -1.98 -11.05 -15.78
CA TYR A 50 -1.52 -9.67 -15.52
C TYR A 50 -1.00 -9.52 -14.09
N TYR A 51 -1.78 -9.95 -13.09
CA TYR A 51 -1.33 -9.89 -11.69
C TYR A 51 -0.08 -10.74 -11.42
N SER A 52 0.07 -11.87 -12.10
CA SER A 52 1.26 -12.72 -11.97
C SER A 52 2.52 -12.04 -12.50
N ILE A 53 2.44 -11.44 -13.70
CA ILE A 53 3.53 -10.66 -14.30
C ILE A 53 3.93 -9.51 -13.36
N ILE A 54 2.93 -8.75 -12.90
CA ILE A 54 3.11 -7.60 -12.01
C ILE A 54 3.71 -8.03 -10.66
N GLY A 55 3.34 -9.19 -10.12
CA GLY A 55 3.94 -9.75 -8.90
C GLY A 55 5.43 -10.05 -9.05
N VAL A 56 5.85 -10.65 -10.17
CA VAL A 56 7.26 -10.92 -10.47
C VAL A 56 8.07 -9.62 -10.55
N PHE A 57 7.60 -8.65 -11.33
CA PHE A 57 8.26 -7.35 -11.43
C PHE A 57 8.25 -6.59 -10.10
N GLY A 58 7.19 -6.72 -9.31
CA GLY A 58 7.08 -6.18 -7.95
C GLY A 58 8.20 -6.63 -7.03
N MET A 59 8.47 -7.94 -7.02
CA MET A 59 9.57 -8.49 -6.21
C MET A 59 10.92 -7.93 -6.67
N LEU A 60 11.18 -7.85 -7.97
CA LEU A 60 12.42 -7.28 -8.50
C LEU A 60 12.58 -5.81 -8.09
N ILE A 61 11.51 -5.00 -8.24
CA ILE A 61 11.54 -3.59 -7.85
C ILE A 61 11.75 -3.44 -6.33
N GLN A 62 11.08 -4.27 -5.51
CA GLN A 62 11.18 -4.22 -4.05
C GLN A 62 12.58 -4.56 -3.52
N PHE A 63 13.22 -5.61 -4.06
CA PHE A 63 14.50 -6.08 -3.52
C PHE A 63 15.72 -5.46 -4.20
N ILE A 64 15.61 -5.12 -5.49
CA ILE A 64 16.75 -4.63 -6.28
C ILE A 64 16.71 -3.11 -6.40
N CYS A 65 15.54 -2.51 -6.66
CA CYS A 65 15.45 -1.08 -6.95
C CYS A 65 15.27 -0.23 -5.68
N PHE A 66 14.40 -0.65 -4.76
CA PHE A 66 14.07 0.15 -3.58
C PHE A 66 15.28 0.48 -2.68
N PRO A 67 16.13 -0.48 -2.27
CA PRO A 67 17.25 -0.18 -1.37
C PRO A 67 18.25 0.88 -1.91
N PRO A 68 18.75 0.79 -3.15
CA PRO A 68 19.66 1.81 -3.68
C PRO A 68 18.97 3.16 -3.91
N LEU A 69 17.70 3.17 -4.32
CA LEU A 69 16.92 4.40 -4.51
C LEU A 69 16.71 5.12 -3.17
N ALA A 70 16.28 4.40 -2.14
CA ALA A 70 16.10 4.93 -0.80
C ALA A 70 17.42 5.47 -0.22
N LYS A 71 18.54 4.77 -0.42
CA LYS A 71 19.87 5.24 0.00
C LYS A 71 20.32 6.51 -0.74
N ARG A 72 20.01 6.63 -2.03
CA ARG A 72 20.46 7.77 -2.86
C ARG A 72 19.60 9.02 -2.70
N TYR A 73 18.28 8.87 -2.66
CA TYR A 73 17.33 9.99 -2.67
C TYR A 73 16.72 10.29 -1.29
N GLY A 74 16.97 9.44 -0.31
CA GLY A 74 16.35 9.53 1.01
C GLY A 74 14.95 8.92 1.04
N VAL A 75 14.58 8.42 2.22
CA VAL A 75 13.32 7.68 2.42
C VAL A 75 12.12 8.63 2.33
N LEU A 76 12.23 9.84 2.88
CA LEU A 76 11.17 10.84 2.86
C LEU A 76 10.81 11.29 1.43
N ASN A 77 11.80 11.51 0.56
CA ASN A 77 11.55 11.89 -0.82
C ASN A 77 10.89 10.75 -1.61
N CYS A 78 11.37 9.52 -1.43
CA CYS A 78 10.73 8.34 -2.00
C CYS A 78 9.26 8.22 -1.55
N PHE A 79 8.96 8.49 -0.28
CA PHE A 79 7.60 8.49 0.24
C PHE A 79 6.73 9.60 -0.38
N LYS A 80 7.23 10.83 -0.48
CA LYS A 80 6.51 11.97 -1.08
C LYS A 80 6.18 11.72 -2.55
N ILE A 81 7.13 11.18 -3.31
CA ILE A 81 6.90 10.82 -4.72
C ILE A 81 5.89 9.67 -4.82
N ALA A 82 6.10 8.59 -4.07
CA ALA A 82 5.23 7.42 -4.09
C ALA A 82 3.77 7.76 -3.71
N SER A 83 3.59 8.61 -2.69
CA SER A 83 2.27 9.06 -2.26
C SER A 83 1.57 9.96 -3.29
N LEU A 84 2.30 10.74 -4.09
CA LEU A 84 1.74 11.53 -5.19
C LEU A 84 1.38 10.70 -6.43
N VAL A 85 2.13 9.63 -6.71
CA VAL A 85 1.87 8.77 -7.87
C VAL A 85 0.51 8.07 -7.75
N LEU A 86 0.15 7.60 -6.55
CA LEU A 86 -1.09 6.84 -6.33
C LEU A 86 -2.39 7.59 -6.71
N PRO A 87 -2.66 8.83 -6.23
CA PRO A 87 -3.86 9.56 -6.64
C PRO A 87 -3.89 9.83 -8.15
N ALA A 88 -2.74 10.10 -8.77
CA ALA A 88 -2.66 10.27 -10.22
C ALA A 88 -3.05 8.99 -10.95
N ILE A 89 -2.52 7.84 -10.53
CA ILE A 89 -2.87 6.52 -11.09
C ILE A 89 -4.37 6.23 -10.96
N TYR A 90 -4.95 6.46 -9.78
CA TYR A 90 -6.38 6.22 -9.57
C TYR A 90 -7.24 7.15 -10.43
N PHE A 91 -6.82 8.42 -10.59
CA PHE A 91 -7.53 9.38 -11.43
C PHE A 91 -7.50 8.99 -12.91
N ILE A 92 -6.38 8.47 -13.43
CA ILE A 92 -6.26 8.11 -14.85
C ILE A 92 -6.89 6.76 -15.21
N THR A 93 -7.09 5.89 -14.22
CA THR A 93 -7.61 4.52 -14.41
C THR A 93 -8.86 4.41 -15.29
N PRO A 94 -9.93 5.21 -15.11
CA PRO A 94 -11.12 5.09 -15.95
C PRO A 94 -10.86 5.42 -17.42
N PHE A 95 -9.86 6.26 -17.73
CA PHE A 95 -9.53 6.63 -19.10
C PHE A 95 -8.80 5.52 -19.87
N LEU A 96 -8.43 4.40 -19.21
CA LEU A 96 -7.90 3.24 -19.92
C LEU A 96 -8.87 2.72 -20.99
N VAL A 97 -10.19 2.93 -20.83
CA VAL A 97 -11.17 2.50 -21.85
C VAL A 97 -11.01 3.22 -23.18
N LEU A 98 -10.42 4.42 -23.16
CA LEU A 98 -10.18 5.26 -24.33
C LEU A 98 -8.93 4.81 -25.11
N VAL A 99 -8.13 3.90 -24.54
CA VAL A 99 -6.91 3.41 -25.17
C VAL A 99 -7.28 2.48 -26.34
N PRO A 100 -6.70 2.71 -27.55
CA PRO A 100 -6.90 1.84 -28.70
C PRO A 100 -6.51 0.38 -28.41
N GLU A 101 -7.19 -0.58 -29.03
CA GLU A 101 -6.92 -2.01 -28.83
C GLU A 101 -5.44 -2.43 -28.91
N PRO A 102 -4.61 -1.97 -29.89
CA PRO A 102 -3.21 -2.39 -29.94
C PRO A 102 -2.37 -1.91 -28.76
N ALA A 103 -2.76 -0.82 -28.10
CA ALA A 103 -2.04 -0.23 -26.97
C ALA A 103 -2.66 -0.55 -25.60
N ARG A 104 -3.79 -1.27 -25.57
CA ARG A 104 -4.57 -1.49 -24.36
C ARG A 104 -3.87 -2.35 -23.33
N ILE A 105 -3.34 -3.51 -23.75
CA ILE A 105 -2.61 -4.42 -22.87
C ILE A 105 -1.36 -3.73 -22.27
N PRO A 106 -0.46 -3.11 -23.07
CA PRO A 106 0.69 -2.43 -22.50
C PRO A 106 0.30 -1.26 -21.60
N ALA A 107 -0.78 -0.53 -21.89
CA ALA A 107 -1.28 0.53 -21.02
C ALA A 107 -1.79 0.00 -19.66
N VAL A 108 -2.53 -1.10 -19.66
CA VAL A 108 -3.00 -1.76 -18.42
C VAL A 108 -1.81 -2.24 -17.59
N LEU A 109 -0.85 -2.93 -18.20
CA LEU A 109 0.34 -3.42 -17.49
C LEU A 109 1.19 -2.27 -16.95
N LEU A 110 1.39 -1.20 -17.72
CA LEU A 110 2.12 -0.02 -17.28
C LEU A 110 1.43 0.67 -16.10
N LEU A 111 0.10 0.81 -16.15
CA LEU A 111 -0.69 1.39 -15.07
C LEU A 111 -0.58 0.54 -13.78
N MET A 112 -0.72 -0.79 -13.91
CA MET A 112 -0.55 -1.71 -12.79
C MET A 112 0.86 -1.66 -12.21
N LEU A 113 1.89 -1.57 -13.05
CA LEU A 113 3.29 -1.50 -12.63
C LEU A 113 3.59 -0.17 -11.91
N ALA A 114 3.06 0.95 -12.41
CA ALA A 114 3.20 2.25 -11.78
C ALA A 114 2.47 2.30 -10.43
N LYS A 115 1.25 1.75 -10.35
CA LYS A 115 0.52 1.55 -9.10
C LYS A 115 1.36 0.76 -8.10
N LEU A 116 1.91 -0.37 -8.57
CA LEU A 116 2.72 -1.25 -7.75
C LEU A 116 3.95 -0.51 -7.22
N GLY A 117 4.69 0.18 -8.08
CA GLY A 117 5.82 1.03 -7.69
C GLY A 117 5.44 2.02 -6.58
N GLY A 118 4.33 2.76 -6.74
CA GLY A 118 3.84 3.65 -5.67
C GLY A 118 3.62 2.94 -4.33
N THR A 119 3.00 1.76 -4.34
CA THR A 119 2.77 0.99 -3.10
C THR A 119 4.02 0.36 -2.50
N THR A 120 4.89 -0.20 -3.35
CA THR A 120 6.15 -0.89 -3.01
C THR A 120 7.15 0.06 -2.37
N PHE A 121 7.16 1.34 -2.75
CA PHE A 121 7.99 2.35 -2.09
C PHE A 121 7.28 2.96 -0.88
N GLY A 122 5.98 3.23 -0.99
CA GLY A 122 5.22 3.93 0.05
C GLY A 122 5.16 3.19 1.40
N ILE A 123 4.94 1.87 1.37
CA ILE A 123 4.83 1.06 2.60
C ILE A 123 6.16 1.01 3.38
N PRO A 124 7.29 0.53 2.82
CA PRO A 124 8.54 0.46 3.57
C PRO A 124 9.07 1.85 3.94
N CYS A 125 8.89 2.88 3.10
CA CYS A 125 9.27 4.22 3.49
C CYS A 125 8.49 4.72 4.71
N CYS A 126 7.19 4.46 4.77
CA CYS A 126 6.37 4.79 5.94
C CYS A 126 6.89 4.10 7.20
N THR A 127 7.20 2.80 7.11
CA THR A 127 7.77 2.04 8.23
C THR A 127 9.11 2.62 8.68
N ILE A 128 10.02 2.94 7.76
CA ILE A 128 11.33 3.50 8.11
C ILE A 128 11.20 4.90 8.73
N LEU A 129 10.31 5.76 8.21
CA LEU A 129 10.07 7.10 8.80
C LEU A 129 9.50 7.00 10.22
N LEU A 130 8.60 6.04 10.47
CA LEU A 130 8.10 5.75 11.81
C LEU A 130 9.23 5.27 12.72
N THR A 131 10.11 4.40 12.23
CA THR A 131 11.27 3.93 12.96
C THR A 131 12.21 5.06 13.34
N ASN A 132 12.52 5.95 12.40
CA ASN A 132 13.40 7.09 12.64
C ASN A 132 12.79 8.13 13.59
N SER A 133 11.46 8.12 13.78
CA SER A 133 10.76 9.05 14.68
C SER A 133 10.57 8.49 16.10
N ALA A 134 10.93 7.23 16.34
CA ALA A 134 10.74 6.60 17.65
C ALA A 134 11.91 6.92 18.59
N SER A 135 11.60 7.36 19.81
CA SER A 135 12.59 7.69 20.84
C SER A 135 13.03 6.49 21.70
N SER A 136 12.42 5.31 21.50
CA SER A 136 12.79 4.06 22.16
C SER A 136 12.09 2.87 21.50
N MET A 137 12.53 1.64 21.79
CA MET A 137 11.95 0.40 21.24
C MET A 137 10.47 0.19 21.64
N SER A 138 10.08 0.62 22.84
CA SER A 138 8.69 0.55 23.30
C SER A 138 7.77 1.50 22.51
N VAL A 139 8.25 2.71 22.22
CA VAL A 139 7.55 3.67 21.36
C VAL A 139 7.46 3.14 19.93
N LEU A 140 8.55 2.56 19.41
CA LEU A 140 8.58 1.96 18.08
C LEU A 140 7.56 0.83 17.90
N ALA A 141 7.47 -0.07 18.89
CA ALA A 141 6.50 -1.17 18.89
C ALA A 141 5.06 -0.63 18.90
N THR A 142 4.80 0.39 19.72
CA THR A 142 3.49 1.04 19.81
C THR A 142 3.11 1.73 18.50
N LEU A 143 4.03 2.50 17.90
CA LEU A 143 3.80 3.19 16.62
C LEU A 143 3.50 2.20 15.49
N ASN A 144 4.27 1.12 15.38
CA ASN A 144 4.01 0.07 14.38
C ASN A 144 2.70 -0.66 14.63
N GLY A 145 2.36 -0.94 15.90
CA GLY A 145 1.09 -1.53 16.29
C GLY A 145 -0.10 -0.66 15.88
N VAL A 146 -0.08 0.62 16.26
CA VAL A 146 -1.10 1.60 15.87
C VAL A 146 -1.20 1.74 14.35
N GLY A 147 -0.06 1.90 13.66
CA GLY A 147 -0.02 2.00 12.21
C GLY A 147 -0.60 0.77 11.50
N THR A 148 -0.30 -0.42 12.02
CA THR A 148 -0.83 -1.70 11.51
C THR A 148 -2.32 -1.83 11.76
N SER A 149 -2.82 -1.44 12.93
CA SER A 149 -4.24 -1.44 13.26
C SER A 149 -5.04 -0.52 12.34
N PHE A 150 -4.59 0.72 12.13
CA PHE A 150 -5.21 1.62 11.15
C PHE A 150 -5.12 1.08 9.72
N SER A 151 -4.03 0.40 9.38
CA SER A 151 -3.90 -0.28 8.10
C SER A 151 -4.95 -1.39 7.95
N ALA A 152 -5.16 -2.22 8.98
CA ALA A 152 -6.16 -3.28 8.99
C ALA A 152 -7.59 -2.74 8.85
N ILE A 153 -7.93 -1.67 9.58
CA ILE A 153 -9.22 -0.98 9.44
C ILE A 153 -9.42 -0.51 8.00
N GLY A 154 -8.45 0.21 7.44
CA GLY A 154 -8.53 0.68 6.05
C GLY A 154 -8.66 -0.47 5.05
N ARG A 155 -7.96 -1.59 5.31
CA ARG A 155 -8.01 -2.80 4.48
C ARG A 155 -9.38 -3.48 4.47
N GLY A 156 -10.17 -3.35 5.54
CA GLY A 156 -11.56 -3.81 5.57
C GLY A 156 -12.54 -2.80 4.96
N LEU A 157 -12.37 -1.51 5.28
CA LEU A 157 -13.34 -0.47 4.94
C LEU A 157 -13.28 -0.01 3.48
N PHE A 158 -12.07 0.24 2.94
CA PHE A 158 -11.96 0.86 1.62
C PHE A 158 -12.42 -0.04 0.46
N PRO A 159 -12.15 -1.36 0.42
CA PRO A 159 -12.71 -2.22 -0.62
C PRO A 159 -14.24 -2.23 -0.64
N ALA A 160 -14.88 -2.25 0.53
CA ALA A 160 -16.34 -2.19 0.62
C ALA A 160 -16.87 -0.83 0.12
N LEU A 161 -16.24 0.28 0.55
CA LEU A 161 -16.62 1.63 0.14
C LEU A 161 -16.50 1.84 -1.38
N ILE A 162 -15.35 1.47 -1.96
CA ILE A 162 -15.07 1.68 -3.38
C ILE A 162 -15.85 0.68 -4.24
N GLY A 163 -16.03 -0.56 -3.78
CA GLY A 163 -16.89 -1.54 -4.45
C GLY A 163 -18.34 -1.06 -4.53
N ALA A 164 -18.89 -0.53 -3.44
CA ALA A 164 -20.23 0.06 -3.43
C ALA A 164 -20.33 1.29 -4.35
N ALA A 165 -19.32 2.17 -4.31
CA ALA A 165 -19.24 3.32 -5.22
C ALA A 165 -19.13 2.90 -6.69
N PHE A 166 -18.47 1.78 -6.99
CA PHE A 166 -18.35 1.23 -8.34
C PHE A 166 -19.70 0.72 -8.84
N SER A 167 -20.41 -0.08 -8.04
CA SER A 167 -21.76 -0.55 -8.36
C SER A 167 -22.73 0.62 -8.59
N TRP A 168 -22.70 1.62 -7.71
CA TRP A 168 -23.55 2.81 -7.86
C TRP A 168 -23.15 3.65 -9.09
N GLY A 169 -21.85 3.77 -9.36
CA GLY A 169 -21.33 4.42 -10.57
C GLY A 169 -21.86 3.77 -11.84
N LEU A 170 -21.92 2.44 -11.90
CA LEU A 170 -22.50 1.70 -13.02
C LEU A 170 -23.98 2.04 -13.23
N GLU A 171 -24.78 2.10 -12.15
CA GLU A 171 -26.21 2.48 -12.23
C GLU A 171 -26.41 3.92 -12.74
N MET A 172 -25.50 4.84 -12.39
CA MET A 172 -25.51 6.23 -12.86
C MET A 172 -24.95 6.39 -14.29
N GLY A 173 -24.42 5.33 -14.89
CA GLY A 173 -23.80 5.37 -16.21
C GLY A 173 -22.37 5.92 -16.22
N SER A 174 -21.65 5.92 -15.09
CA SER A 174 -20.27 6.42 -14.97
C SER A 174 -19.38 5.53 -14.11
N VAL A 175 -18.50 4.77 -14.77
CA VAL A 175 -17.45 3.99 -14.10
C VAL A 175 -16.40 4.89 -13.43
N ALA A 176 -16.20 6.11 -13.92
CA ALA A 176 -15.19 7.04 -13.42
C ALA A 176 -15.41 7.46 -11.96
N PHE A 177 -16.67 7.45 -11.49
CA PHE A 177 -17.04 7.90 -10.15
C PHE A 177 -16.25 7.20 -9.04
N ALA A 178 -16.20 5.87 -9.04
CA ALA A 178 -15.49 5.11 -8.02
C ALA A 178 -13.99 5.35 -8.02
N TRP A 179 -13.40 5.51 -9.21
CA TRP A 179 -11.98 5.79 -9.39
C TRP A 179 -11.60 7.17 -8.88
N TRP A 180 -12.45 8.17 -9.11
CA TRP A 180 -12.22 9.53 -8.62
C TRP A 180 -12.46 9.66 -7.13
N LEU A 181 -13.44 8.94 -6.57
CA LEU A 181 -13.57 8.82 -5.12
C LEU A 181 -12.29 8.23 -4.52
N LEU A 182 -11.78 7.14 -5.09
CA LEU A 182 -10.52 6.53 -4.67
C LEU A 182 -9.33 7.49 -4.83
N ALA A 183 -9.25 8.24 -5.93
CA ALA A 183 -8.23 9.26 -6.17
C ALA A 183 -8.30 10.40 -5.15
N ALA A 184 -9.50 10.88 -4.81
CA ALA A 184 -9.71 11.92 -3.81
C ALA A 184 -9.27 11.44 -2.42
N LEU A 185 -9.67 10.23 -2.01
CA LEU A 185 -9.23 9.64 -0.74
C LEU A 185 -7.71 9.45 -0.70
N ALA A 186 -7.10 9.04 -1.81
CA ALA A 186 -5.65 8.95 -1.94
C ALA A 186 -4.99 10.32 -1.82
N ALA A 187 -5.48 11.36 -2.49
CA ALA A 187 -4.94 12.70 -2.41
C ALA A 187 -5.04 13.27 -0.98
N LEU A 188 -6.15 13.03 -0.28
CA LEU A 188 -6.29 13.41 1.13
C LEU A 188 -5.25 12.70 2.02
N SER A 189 -4.93 11.44 1.72
CA SER A 189 -3.93 10.68 2.47
C SER A 189 -2.49 11.17 2.26
N VAL A 190 -2.24 11.98 1.22
CA VAL A 190 -0.92 12.60 0.96
C VAL A 190 -0.63 13.73 1.94
N ILE A 191 -1.65 14.47 2.37
CA ILE A 191 -1.49 15.72 3.14
C ILE A 191 -0.63 15.51 4.40
N PRO A 192 -0.89 14.52 5.29
CA PRO A 192 -0.06 14.32 6.47
C PRO A 192 1.40 14.01 6.13
N GLY A 193 1.64 13.36 4.98
CA GLY A 193 2.97 12.98 4.52
C GLY A 193 3.89 14.17 4.19
N TYR A 194 3.31 15.32 3.84
CA TYR A 194 4.08 16.53 3.54
C TYR A 194 4.49 17.30 4.80
N TYR A 195 3.83 17.06 5.92
CA TYR A 195 4.19 17.61 7.23
C TYR A 195 5.21 16.74 7.99
N ILE A 196 5.60 15.58 7.46
CA ILE A 196 6.63 14.74 8.06
C ILE A 196 7.99 15.44 7.92
N VAL A 197 8.62 15.68 9.06
CA VAL A 197 10.02 16.11 9.17
C VAL A 197 10.85 14.89 9.54
N GLU A 198 11.91 14.63 8.77
CA GLU A 198 12.80 13.50 9.03
C GLU A 198 13.65 13.82 10.28
N GLN A 199 13.58 12.94 11.28
CA GLN A 199 14.46 12.98 12.45
C GLN A 199 15.62 12.00 12.23
N GLU A 200 16.80 12.32 12.77
CA GLU A 200 17.88 11.35 12.87
C GLU A 200 17.41 10.24 13.82
N GLY A 201 17.20 9.04 13.25
CA GLY A 201 16.74 7.89 14.02
C GLY A 201 17.72 7.51 15.13
N PRO A 202 17.27 6.75 16.14
CA PRO A 202 18.11 6.40 17.28
C PRO A 202 19.44 5.77 16.81
N SER A 203 20.54 6.31 17.34
CA SER A 203 21.90 5.80 17.10
C SER A 203 21.96 4.32 17.48
N ARG A 204 22.68 3.52 16.69
CA ARG A 204 22.81 2.05 16.84
C ARG A 204 23.36 1.61 18.21
N ASP A 205 23.79 2.55 19.05
CA ASP A 205 24.31 2.33 20.39
C ASP A 205 23.23 2.18 21.46
N GLU A 206 21.94 2.46 21.17
CA GLU A 206 20.80 2.17 22.06
C GLU A 206 20.20 0.76 21.84
N VAL A 207 20.79 -0.04 20.95
CA VAL A 207 20.37 -1.45 20.70
C VAL A 207 21.12 -2.41 21.64
N GLU A 208 21.54 -1.94 22.81
CA GLU A 208 21.92 -2.83 23.90
C GLU A 208 20.61 -3.36 24.49
N TYR A 209 20.44 -4.67 24.40
CA TYR A 209 19.34 -5.37 25.05
C TYR A 209 19.31 -4.92 26.51
N GLU A 210 18.24 -4.28 26.97
CA GLU A 210 17.92 -4.25 28.39
C GLU A 210 17.81 -5.73 28.81
N GLU A 211 18.90 -6.29 29.31
CA GLU A 211 18.85 -7.52 30.09
C GLU A 211 17.80 -7.26 31.17
N PRO A 212 16.80 -8.13 31.35
CA PRO A 212 15.83 -7.94 32.40
C PRO A 212 16.60 -7.86 33.71
N GLU A 213 16.54 -6.70 34.37
CA GLU A 213 17.06 -6.48 35.71
C GLU A 213 16.56 -7.64 36.57
N SER A 214 17.47 -8.55 36.92
CA SER A 214 17.22 -9.61 37.88
C SER A 214 17.13 -8.94 39.24
N GLY A 215 15.93 -8.47 39.57
CA GLY A 215 15.61 -7.89 40.87
C GLY A 215 16.02 -8.84 42.01
N PRO A 216 16.55 -8.31 43.13
CA PRO A 216 17.16 -9.11 44.17
C PRO A 216 16.09 -9.75 45.06
N ASN A 217 15.49 -10.84 44.60
CA ASN A 217 14.64 -11.67 45.44
C ASN A 217 15.24 -13.06 45.54
N GLY A 218 15.93 -13.25 46.65
CA GLY A 218 16.46 -14.54 47.09
C GLY A 218 15.36 -15.60 47.12
N TYR A 219 15.63 -16.70 46.42
CA TYR A 219 15.09 -18.00 46.77
C TYR A 219 16.27 -18.92 47.04
N GLY A 220 16.36 -19.37 48.30
CA GLY A 220 17.45 -20.17 48.81
C GLY A 220 17.60 -21.48 48.03
N ALA A 221 18.76 -21.64 47.40
CA ALA A 221 19.26 -22.95 47.04
C ALA A 221 19.84 -23.59 48.31
N THR A 222 19.11 -24.56 48.87
CA THR A 222 19.70 -25.50 49.83
C THR A 222 20.73 -26.34 49.09
N ASP A 223 22.01 -26.09 49.35
CA ASP A 223 23.15 -26.92 48.93
C ASP A 223 23.19 -28.20 49.79
N PRO A 224 23.00 -29.41 49.21
CA PRO A 224 23.11 -30.67 49.95
C PRO A 224 24.51 -31.29 49.80
N SER A 225 25.58 -30.49 49.88
CA SER A 225 26.94 -30.98 49.59
C SER A 225 28.02 -30.38 50.50
N ARG A 226 27.78 -30.23 51.81
CA ARG A 226 28.88 -29.94 52.75
C ARG A 226 28.56 -30.31 54.20
N GLY A 227 28.87 -31.55 54.55
CA GLY A 227 28.80 -32.03 55.92
C GLY A 227 29.55 -33.34 56.12
N ALA A 228 30.89 -33.28 56.18
CA ALA A 228 31.71 -34.20 56.98
C ALA A 228 33.20 -33.85 56.79
N THR A 229 33.77 -33.14 57.77
CA THR A 229 35.00 -33.49 58.53
C THR A 229 35.69 -32.24 59.07
N SER A 230 35.63 -32.04 60.38
CA SER A 230 36.81 -31.89 61.26
C SER A 230 36.35 -31.54 62.68
N ASN A 231 36.36 -32.55 63.57
CA ASN A 231 37.04 -32.53 64.88
C ASN A 231 36.84 -33.89 65.56
#